data_AF-A0A8T0D5J3-F1
#
_entry.id   AF-A0A8T0D5J3-F1
#
_cell.length_a   1.000
_cell.length_b   1.000
_cell.length_c   1.000
_cell.angle_alpha   90.00
_cell.angle_beta   90.00
_cell.angle_gamma   90.00
#
_symmetry.space_group_name_H-M   'P 1'
#
loop_
_entity.id
_entity.type
_entity.pdbx_description
1 polymer ?
#
loop_
_entity_poly.entity_id
_entity_poly.type
_entity_poly.pdbx_seq_one_letter_code
_entity_poly.pdbx_strand_id
1 'polypeptide(L)'
;VRVEGTVTQLSPERSEIYFASRPKCSQLAATISPQSRIIPSRQYLDDKFSELGTFYADKDTIPKPKNWLLQTRSLQRTSTNTEGT
;
A
#
# COMPACT_ATOMS: atom_id res chain seq x y z
N VAL A 1 -19.77 -10.21 7.94
CA VAL A 1 -18.98 -9.63 9.05
C VAL A 1 -18.79 -8.14 8.79
N ARG A 2 -19.34 -7.25 9.63
CA ARG A 2 -19.16 -5.80 9.52
C ARG A 2 -18.26 -5.32 10.66
N VAL A 3 -17.28 -4.49 10.33
CA VAL A 3 -16.26 -3.99 11.25
C VAL A 3 -16.33 -2.46 11.30
N GLU A 4 -16.60 -1.92 12.49
CA GLU A 4 -16.62 -0.48 12.77
C GLU A 4 -15.63 -0.14 13.88
N GLY A 5 -14.96 1.01 13.76
CA GLY A 5 -13.99 1.48 14.75
C GLY A 5 -13.19 2.69 14.28
N THR A 6 -12.45 3.29 15.22
CA THR A 6 -11.62 4.48 14.96
C THR A 6 -10.36 4.09 14.19
N VAL A 7 -10.04 4.88 13.18
CA VAL A 7 -8.82 4.72 12.39
C VAL A 7 -7.75 5.64 12.97
N THR A 8 -6.57 5.08 13.25
CA THR A 8 -5.41 5.87 13.65
C THR A 8 -4.25 5.62 12.70
N GLN A 9 -3.48 6.66 12.43
CA GLN A 9 -2.27 6.54 11.64
C GLN A 9 -1.21 5.80 12.44
N LEU A 10 -0.55 4.83 11.81
CA LEU A 10 0.59 4.14 12.40
C LEU A 10 1.81 5.06 12.46
N SER A 11 2.73 4.78 13.39
CA SER A 11 4.00 5.49 13.44
C SER A 11 4.77 5.33 12.12
N PRO A 12 5.55 6.35 11.69
CA PRO A 12 6.33 6.29 10.46
C PRO A 12 7.25 5.06 10.40
N GLU A 13 7.92 4.74 11.50
CA GLU A 13 8.81 3.57 11.62
C GLU A 13 8.09 2.25 11.34
N ARG A 14 6.90 2.04 11.94
CA ARG A 14 6.11 0.83 11.69
C ARG A 14 5.61 0.76 10.25
N SER A 15 5.28 1.91 9.67
CA SER A 15 4.88 1.99 8.26
C SER A 15 6.04 1.68 7.31
N GLU A 16 7.27 2.05 7.66
CA GLU A 16 8.47 1.75 6.88
C GLU A 16 8.86 0.28 6.98
N ILE A 17 8.85 -0.29 8.18
CA ILE A 17 9.10 -1.73 8.40
C ILE A 17 8.11 -2.57 7.60
N TYR A 18 6.82 -2.21 7.64
CA TYR A 18 5.80 -2.91 6.87
C TYR A 18 5.95 -2.69 5.35
N PHE A 19 6.37 -1.51 4.90
CA PHE A 19 6.65 -1.29 3.47
C PHE A 19 7.82 -2.15 2.99
N ALA A 20 8.90 -2.19 3.77
CA ALA A 20 10.12 -2.94 3.46
C ALA A 20 9.90 -4.46 3.45
N SER A 21 8.93 -4.99 4.24
CA SER A 21 8.62 -6.41 4.23
C SER A 21 7.82 -6.88 3.01
N ARG A 22 7.28 -5.96 2.20
CA ARG A 22 6.54 -6.32 0.98
C ARG A 22 7.48 -6.82 -0.11
N PRO A 23 7.01 -7.69 -1.04
CA PRO A 23 7.80 -8.09 -2.20
C PRO A 23 8.25 -6.86 -3.01
N LYS A 24 9.45 -6.90 -3.59
CA LYS A 24 10.08 -5.79 -4.33
C LYS A 24 9.17 -5.24 -5.44
N CYS A 25 8.52 -6.12 -6.21
CA CYS A 25 7.54 -5.73 -7.23
C CYS A 25 6.34 -4.95 -6.66
N SER A 26 5.90 -5.30 -5.45
CA SER A 26 4.80 -4.66 -4.74
C SER A 26 5.19 -3.27 -4.21
N GLN A 27 6.44 -3.12 -3.78
CA GLN A 27 7.01 -1.82 -3.40
C GLN A 27 7.11 -0.90 -4.63
N LEU A 28 7.63 -1.39 -5.75
CA LEU A 28 7.71 -0.64 -7.01
C LEU A 28 6.34 -0.20 -7.51
N ALA A 29 5.36 -1.11 -7.58
CA ALA A 29 4.01 -0.79 -8.04
C ALA A 29 3.33 0.28 -7.18
N ALA A 30 3.55 0.25 -5.85
CA ALA A 30 3.05 1.26 -4.93
C ALA A 30 3.71 2.64 -5.12
N THR A 31 4.95 2.67 -5.60
CA THR A 31 5.66 3.91 -5.95
C THR A 31 5.19 4.48 -7.30
N ILE A 32 4.86 3.62 -8.26
CA ILE A 32 4.51 4.04 -9.64
C ILE A 32 3.06 4.50 -9.76
N SER A 33 2.15 3.87 -9.03
CA SER A 33 0.71 4.14 -9.18
C SER A 33 0.25 5.26 -8.24
N PRO A 34 0.04 6.50 -8.72
CA PRO A 34 -0.66 7.50 -7.93
C PRO A 34 -2.12 7.08 -7.78
N GLN A 35 -2.46 6.55 -6.59
CA GLN A 35 -3.84 6.14 -6.30
C GLN A 35 -4.80 7.30 -6.58
N SER A 36 -5.81 7.04 -7.42
CA SER A 36 -6.87 7.97 -7.79
C SER A 36 -6.46 9.17 -8.66
N ARG A 37 -5.34 9.10 -9.40
CA ARG A 37 -5.02 10.09 -10.46
C ARG A 37 -5.22 9.52 -11.86
N ILE A 38 -5.61 10.39 -12.79
CA ILE A 38 -5.67 10.07 -14.22
C ILE A 38 -4.23 9.81 -14.68
N ILE A 39 -4.03 8.64 -15.28
CA ILE A 39 -2.78 8.26 -15.92
C ILE A 39 -2.99 8.30 -17.44
N PRO A 40 -1.95 8.63 -18.22
CA PRO A 40 -2.08 8.78 -19.66
C PRO A 40 -2.39 7.46 -20.39
N SER A 41 -1.88 6.33 -19.88
CA SER A 41 -2.17 5.00 -20.44
C SER A 41 -1.72 3.88 -19.50
N ARG A 42 -2.09 2.63 -19.82
CA ARG A 42 -1.51 1.43 -19.18
C ARG A 42 -0.01 1.33 -19.43
N GLN A 43 0.43 1.62 -20.66
CA GLN A 43 1.84 1.56 -21.08
C GLN A 43 2.74 2.44 -20.20
N TYR A 44 2.24 3.62 -19.79
CA TYR A 44 2.98 4.50 -18.87
C TYR A 44 3.37 3.82 -17.55
N LEU A 45 2.49 2.96 -17.02
CA LEU A 45 2.80 2.21 -15.80
C LEU A 45 3.85 1.13 -16.05
N ASP A 46 3.76 0.43 -17.18
CA ASP A 46 4.66 -0.66 -17.52
C ASP A 46 6.07 -0.12 -17.84
N ASP A 47 6.17 1.02 -18.55
CA ASP A 47 7.44 1.72 -18.80
C ASP A 47 8.11 2.17 -17.50
N LYS A 48 7.33 2.79 -16.60
CA LYS A 48 7.81 3.21 -15.28
C LYS A 48 8.20 2.02 -14.40
N PHE A 49 7.50 0.90 -14.53
CA PHE A 49 7.84 -0.33 -13.82
C PHE A 49 9.17 -0.91 -14.29
N SER A 50 9.41 -0.93 -15.60
CA SER A 50 10.69 -1.37 -16.14
C SER A 50 11.83 -0.42 -15.75
N GLU A 51 11.63 0.89 -15.89
CA GLU A 51 12.63 1.92 -15.55
C GLU A 51 13.05 1.82 -14.08
N LEU A 52 12.08 1.80 -13.16
CA LEU A 52 12.36 1.68 -11.73
C LEU A 52 12.84 0.28 -11.36
N GLY A 53 12.37 -0.77 -12.04
CA GLY A 53 12.85 -2.13 -11.86
C GLY A 53 14.35 -2.24 -12.14
N THR A 54 14.83 -1.62 -13.22
CA THR A 54 16.28 -1.54 -13.52
C THR A 54 17.00 -0.64 -12.53
N PHE A 55 16.47 0.55 -12.22
CA PHE A 55 17.12 1.49 -11.29
C PHE A 55 17.29 0.95 -9.87
N TYR A 56 16.33 0.14 -9.41
CA TYR A 56 16.35 -0.51 -8.11
C TYR A 56 16.84 -1.96 -8.16
N ALA A 57 17.30 -2.48 -9.32
CA ALA A 57 17.79 -3.84 -9.44
C ALA A 57 18.90 -4.12 -8.41
N ASP A 58 19.89 -3.22 -8.36
CA ASP A 58 21.07 -3.31 -7.49
C ASP A 58 20.87 -2.66 -6.11
N LYS A 59 19.68 -2.12 -5.84
CA LYS A 59 19.35 -1.50 -4.54
C LYS A 59 18.54 -2.48 -3.69
N ASP A 60 19.03 -2.73 -2.48
CA ASP A 60 18.32 -3.58 -1.51
C ASP A 60 17.07 -2.90 -0.93
N THR A 61 17.01 -1.58 -0.97
CA THR A 61 15.92 -0.80 -0.36
C THR A 61 15.25 0.12 -1.38
N ILE A 62 13.92 0.04 -1.43
CA ILE A 62 13.08 1.00 -2.14
C ILE A 62 12.48 1.93 -1.07
N PRO A 63 12.68 3.25 -1.17
CA PRO A 63 12.13 4.18 -0.20
C PRO A 63 10.60 4.21 -0.31
N LYS A 64 9.93 4.27 0.84
CA LYS A 64 8.47 4.39 0.93
C LYS A 64 8.00 5.70 0.27
N PRO A 65 6.96 5.69 -0.59
CA PRO A 65 6.39 6.93 -1.11
C PRO A 65 5.85 7.81 0.02
N LYS A 66 6.03 9.13 -0.10
CA LYS A 66 5.55 10.12 0.91
C LYS A 66 4.03 10.05 1.11
N ASN A 67 3.28 9.75 0.05
CA ASN A 67 1.83 9.61 0.04
C ASN A 67 1.34 8.20 0.42
N TRP A 68 2.24 7.24 0.71
CA TRP A 68 1.86 5.90 1.13
C TRP A 68 1.66 5.87 2.65
N LEU A 69 0.41 5.78 3.09
CA LEU A 69 0.03 5.77 4.51
C LEU A 69 -0.49 4.39 4.90
N LEU A 70 0.12 3.77 5.91
CA LEU A 70 -0.47 2.60 6.57
C LEU A 70 -1.43 3.08 7.66
N GLN A 71 -2.68 2.65 7.57
CA GLN A 71 -3.71 2.92 8.56
C GLN A 71 -4.06 1.62 9.26
N THR A 72 -4.08 1.63 10.60
CA THR A 72 -4.62 0.52 11.37
C THR A 72 -6.04 0.86 11.83
N ARG A 73 -6.94 -0.12 11.78
CA ARG A 73 -8.29 0.01 12.34
C ARG A 73 -8.29 -0.61 13.72
N SER A 74 -8.57 0.19 14.75
CA SER A 74 -8.90 -0.36 16.07
C SER A 74 -10.33 -0.89 16.03
N LEU A 75 -10.52 -2.20 16.16
CA LEU A 75 -11.85 -2.82 16.17
C LEU A 75 -12.59 -2.39 17.43
N GLN A 76 -13.77 -1.80 17.30
CA GLN A 76 -14.62 -1.44 18.44
C GLN A 76 -15.95 -2.20 18.44
N ARG A 77 -16.48 -2.58 17.27
CA ARG A 77 -17.69 -3.42 17.17
C ARG A 77 -17.62 -4.36 15.97
N THR A 78 -17.84 -5.64 16.22
CA THR A 78 -18.15 -6.66 15.20
C THR A 78 -19.63 -7.00 15.32
N SER A 79 -20.44 -6.70 14.30
CA SER A 79 -21.78 -7.29 14.19
C SER A 79 -21.73 -8.44 13.19
N THR A 80 -22.06 -9.63 13.67
CA THR A 80 -22.36 -10.79 12.85
C THR A 80 -23.89 -10.88 12.80
N ASN A 81 -24.49 -10.49 11.69
CA ASN A 81 -25.87 -10.87 11.42
C ASN A 81 -25.83 -12.38 11.12
N THR A 82 -26.10 -13.18 12.14
CA THR A 82 -26.53 -14.56 11.93
C THR A 82 -28.03 -14.47 11.77
N GLU A 83 -28.51 -14.37 10.53
CA GLU A 83 -29.92 -14.58 10.23
C GLU A 83 -30.22 -16.05 10.53
N GLY A 84 -30.82 -16.28 11.69
CA GLY A 84 -31.38 -17.55 12.08
C GLY A 84 -32.86 -17.58 11.71
N THR A 85 -33.19 -18.50 10.81
CA THR A 85 -34.50 -19.09 10.47
C THR A 85 -35.48 -18.23 9.68
#